data_AF-A0A8X6IIC9-F1
#
_entry.id   AF-A0A8X6IIC9-F1
#
_cell.length_a   1.000
_cell.length_b   1.000
_cell.length_c   1.000
_cell.angle_alpha   90.00
_cell.angle_beta   90.00
_cell.angle_gamma   90.00
#
_symmetry.space_group_name_H-M   'P 1'
#
loop_
_entity.id
_entity.type
_entity.pdbx_description
1 polymer ?
#
loop_
_entity_poly.entity_id
_entity_poly.type
_entity_poly.pdbx_seq_one_letter_code
_entity_poly.pdbx_strand_id
1 'polypeptide(L)'
;MDRRLNAEQIMRVTVSGLDSFLHSQLSAEYFEKYTAEKDRMFPTWDHLWVKLKFWLSQEPLANKQDTVLNFAQIFPHIEPYKPQLINSLALHDSFWNQVFENLVIAKTRL
;
A
#
# COMPACT_ATOMS: atom_id res chain seq x y z
N MET A 1 -14.86 16.27 19.87
CA MET A 1 -14.56 14.90 19.40
C MET A 1 -13.40 15.00 18.43
N ASP A 2 -12.22 14.55 18.82
CA ASP A 2 -11.08 14.49 17.90
C ASP A 2 -11.35 13.34 16.91
N ARG A 3 -11.92 13.64 15.74
CA ARG A 3 -12.24 12.64 14.69
C ARG A 3 -10.97 12.24 13.93
N ARG A 4 -9.92 11.86 14.65
CA ARG A 4 -8.69 11.35 14.02
C ARG A 4 -8.92 9.88 13.66
N LEU A 5 -8.68 9.56 12.39
CA LEU A 5 -8.73 8.18 11.91
C LEU A 5 -7.77 7.29 12.72
N ASN A 6 -8.17 6.08 13.08
CA ASN A 6 -7.27 5.11 13.69
C ASN A 6 -6.31 4.50 12.64
N ALA A 7 -5.31 3.73 13.08
CA ALA A 7 -4.31 3.14 12.17
C ALA A 7 -4.95 2.28 11.06
N GLU A 8 -5.97 1.49 11.40
CA GLU A 8 -6.67 0.64 10.43
C GLU A 8 -7.38 1.47 9.35
N GLN A 9 -8.09 2.53 9.76
CA GLN A 9 -8.78 3.44 8.84
C GLN A 9 -7.80 4.16 7.91
N ILE A 10 -6.65 4.59 8.43
CA ILE A 10 -5.59 5.20 7.61
C ILE A 10 -5.07 4.18 6.60
N MET A 11 -4.78 2.95 7.03
CA MET A 11 -4.31 1.90 6.13
C MET A 11 -5.33 1.51 5.07
N ARG A 12 -6.62 1.52 5.41
CA ARG A 12 -7.69 1.28 4.42
C ARG A 12 -7.69 2.33 3.32
N VAL A 13 -7.54 3.61 3.67
CA VAL A 13 -7.41 4.70 2.69
C VAL A 13 -6.15 4.53 1.84
N THR A 14 -5.01 4.19 2.45
CA THR A 14 -3.75 3.97 1.73
C THR A 14 -3.84 2.82 0.73
N VAL A 15 -4.41 1.68 1.14
CA VAL A 15 -4.58 0.50 0.26
C VAL A 15 -5.54 0.83 -0.88
N SER A 16 -6.66 1.49 -0.61
CA SER A 16 -7.61 1.89 -1.64
C SER A 16 -7.01 2.89 -2.64
N GLY A 17 -6.16 3.81 -2.16
CA GLY A 17 -5.39 4.70 -3.01
C GLY A 17 -4.40 3.96 -3.90
N LEU A 18 -3.71 2.95 -3.37
CA LEU A 18 -2.82 2.09 -4.15
C LEU A 18 -3.58 1.30 -5.22
N ASP A 19 -4.70 0.67 -4.88
CA ASP A 19 -5.53 -0.06 -5.84
C ASP A 19 -5.98 0.87 -6.99
N SER A 20 -6.43 2.08 -6.66
CA SER A 20 -6.86 3.08 -7.65
C SER A 20 -5.70 3.54 -8.54
N PHE A 21 -4.52 3.74 -7.95
CA PHE A 21 -3.31 4.08 -8.68
C PHE A 21 -2.93 2.95 -9.67
N LEU A 22 -2.84 1.71 -9.19
CA LEU A 22 -2.52 0.54 -10.02
C LEU A 22 -3.54 0.37 -11.16
N HIS A 23 -4.84 0.54 -10.88
CA HIS A 23 -5.88 0.50 -11.89
C HIS A 23 -5.67 1.54 -13.00
N SER A 24 -5.18 2.74 -12.66
CA SER A 24 -4.91 3.81 -13.64
C SER A 24 -3.65 3.59 -14.48
N GLN A 25 -2.68 2.82 -13.95
CA GLN A 25 -1.37 2.63 -14.59
C GLN A 25 -1.26 1.33 -15.36
N LEU A 26 -2.00 0.30 -14.94
CA LEU A 26 -1.96 -1.03 -15.55
C LEU A 26 -3.03 -1.17 -16.63
N SER A 27 -2.78 -2.04 -17.61
CA SER A 27 -3.87 -2.50 -18.50
C SER A 27 -4.91 -3.29 -17.70
N ALA A 28 -6.14 -3.33 -18.18
CA ALA A 28 -7.24 -4.08 -17.55
C ALA A 28 -6.85 -5.54 -17.20
N GLU A 29 -6.22 -6.27 -18.14
CA GLU A 29 -5.81 -7.67 -17.92
C GLU A 29 -4.84 -7.83 -16.73
N TYR A 30 -3.85 -6.95 -16.61
CA TYR A 30 -2.90 -6.99 -15.50
C TYR A 30 -3.53 -6.61 -14.16
N PHE A 31 -4.44 -5.62 -14.17
CA PHE A 31 -5.16 -5.22 -12.96
C PHE A 31 -6.13 -6.31 -12.47
N GLU A 32 -6.81 -7.00 -13.39
CA GLU A 32 -7.67 -8.15 -13.06
C GLU A 32 -6.85 -9.29 -12.43
N LYS A 33 -5.69 -9.63 -12.99
CA LYS A 33 -4.79 -10.64 -12.42
C LYS A 33 -4.30 -10.25 -11.03
N TYR A 34 -3.89 -8.99 -10.86
CA TYR A 34 -3.48 -8.46 -9.54
C TYR A 34 -4.63 -8.59 -8.52
N THR A 35 -5.83 -8.15 -8.89
CA THR A 35 -7.00 -8.17 -8.01
C THR A 35 -7.39 -9.59 -7.63
N ALA A 36 -7.47 -10.50 -8.61
CA ALA A 36 -7.85 -11.90 -8.37
C ALA A 36 -6.90 -12.59 -7.39
N GLU A 37 -5.58 -12.39 -7.54
CA GLU A 37 -4.59 -12.99 -6.64
C GLU A 37 -4.55 -12.30 -5.27
N LYS A 38 -4.73 -10.97 -5.22
CA LYS A 38 -4.86 -10.23 -3.96
C LYS A 38 -6.04 -10.78 -3.15
N ASP A 39 -7.20 -10.93 -3.76
CA ASP A 39 -8.42 -11.40 -3.08
C ASP A 39 -8.31 -12.89 -2.71
N ARG A 40 -7.57 -13.69 -3.48
CA ARG A 40 -7.25 -15.07 -3.10
C ARG A 40 -6.35 -15.14 -1.87
N MET A 41 -5.32 -14.28 -1.78
CA MET A 41 -4.37 -14.27 -0.66
C MET A 41 -4.95 -13.56 0.58
N PHE A 42 -5.79 -12.56 0.37
CA PHE A 42 -6.42 -11.73 1.39
C PHE A 42 -7.94 -11.66 1.16
N PRO A 43 -8.67 -12.74 1.47
CA PRO A 43 -10.10 -12.86 1.14
C PRO A 43 -10.99 -11.86 1.85
N THR A 44 -10.51 -11.29 2.97
CA THR A 44 -11.20 -10.20 3.65
C THR A 44 -10.19 -9.12 4.07
N TRP A 45 -10.72 -7.93 4.36
CA TRP A 45 -9.93 -6.85 4.93
C TRP A 45 -9.21 -7.26 6.21
N ASP A 46 -9.85 -8.03 7.10
CA ASP A 46 -9.24 -8.43 8.38
C ASP A 46 -7.96 -9.24 8.17
N HIS A 47 -7.93 -10.13 7.16
CA HIS A 47 -6.73 -10.89 6.80
C HIS A 47 -5.60 -9.96 6.33
N LEU A 48 -5.91 -9.03 5.43
CA LEU A 48 -4.94 -8.04 4.95
C LEU A 48 -4.45 -7.16 6.11
N TRP A 49 -5.36 -6.70 6.96
CA TRP A 49 -5.06 -5.81 8.08
C TRP A 49 -4.13 -6.46 9.08
N VAL A 50 -4.34 -7.75 9.44
CA VAL A 50 -3.42 -8.47 10.34
C VAL A 50 -1.99 -8.47 9.78
N LYS A 51 -1.82 -8.74 8.47
CA LYS A 51 -0.51 -8.71 7.82
C LYS A 51 0.11 -7.31 7.80
N LEU A 52 -0.67 -6.29 7.44
CA LEU A 52 -0.23 -4.90 7.40
C LEU A 52 0.15 -4.38 8.78
N LYS A 53 -0.66 -4.68 9.80
CA LYS A 53 -0.40 -4.33 11.20
C LYS A 53 0.90 -4.99 11.69
N PHE A 54 1.09 -6.28 11.39
CA PHE A 54 2.32 -6.98 11.74
C PHE A 54 3.53 -6.33 11.07
N TRP A 55 3.48 -6.12 9.75
CA TRP A 55 4.55 -5.45 9.00
C TRP A 55 4.87 -4.06 9.55
N LEU A 56 3.86 -3.21 9.76
CA LEU A 56 4.03 -1.88 10.33
C LEU A 56 4.63 -1.92 11.74
N SER A 57 4.40 -2.96 12.53
CA SER A 57 4.98 -3.10 13.87
C SER A 57 6.48 -3.41 13.85
N GLN A 58 6.95 -4.17 12.84
CA GLN A 58 8.31 -4.67 12.77
C GLN A 58 9.23 -3.77 11.92
N GLU A 59 8.73 -3.21 10.81
CA GLU A 59 9.59 -2.59 9.81
C GLU A 59 9.95 -1.13 10.14
N PRO A 60 11.24 -0.74 10.03
CA PRO A 60 11.65 0.65 10.17
C PRO A 60 11.27 1.47 8.92
N LEU A 61 10.51 2.55 9.10
CA LEU A 61 10.06 3.46 8.03
C LEU A 61 11.09 4.57 7.76
N ALA A 62 12.34 4.19 7.47
CA ALA A 62 13.50 5.10 7.52
C ALA A 62 13.57 6.13 6.38
N ASN A 63 13.29 5.71 5.13
CA ASN A 63 13.20 6.62 3.98
C ASN A 63 12.00 6.28 3.09
N LYS A 64 11.52 7.27 2.35
CA LYS A 64 10.29 7.18 1.54
C LYS A 64 10.35 6.06 0.52
N GLN A 65 11.40 6.03 -0.29
CA GLN A 65 11.50 5.12 -1.43
C GLN A 65 11.49 3.67 -0.97
N ASP A 66 12.34 3.31 -0.03
CA ASP A 66 12.41 1.94 0.50
C ASP A 66 11.11 1.56 1.20
N THR A 67 10.54 2.48 1.98
CA THR A 67 9.27 2.23 2.69
C THR A 67 8.12 1.93 1.73
N VAL A 68 7.99 2.72 0.67
CA VAL A 68 6.91 2.54 -0.32
C VAL A 68 7.13 1.25 -1.13
N LEU A 69 8.37 0.95 -1.52
CA LEU A 69 8.68 -0.28 -2.24
C LEU A 69 8.44 -1.52 -1.36
N ASN A 70 8.86 -1.49 -0.09
CA ASN A 70 8.62 -2.56 0.86
C ASN A 70 7.12 -2.72 1.16
N PHE A 71 6.37 -1.62 1.24
CA PHE A 71 4.92 -1.67 1.38
C PHE A 71 4.26 -2.35 0.17
N ALA A 72 4.69 -2.01 -1.06
CA ALA A 72 4.18 -2.65 -2.26
C ALA A 72 4.48 -4.16 -2.29
N GLN A 73 5.63 -4.59 -1.77
CA GLN A 73 6.03 -6.01 -1.66
C GLN A 73 5.15 -6.85 -0.74
N ILE A 74 4.30 -6.25 0.09
CA ILE A 74 3.32 -6.99 0.90
C ILE A 74 2.26 -7.67 0.02
N PHE A 75 1.97 -7.08 -1.14
CA PHE A 75 0.93 -7.52 -2.07
C PHE A 75 1.46 -8.59 -3.05
N PRO A 76 0.65 -9.62 -3.35
CA PRO A 76 1.05 -10.68 -4.26
C PRO A 76 1.24 -10.16 -5.68
N HIS A 77 2.14 -10.81 -6.42
CA HIS A 77 2.42 -10.52 -7.84
C HIS A 77 2.79 -9.06 -8.14
N ILE A 78 3.33 -8.33 -7.16
CA ILE A 78 3.77 -6.95 -7.39
C ILE A 78 5.11 -6.86 -8.14
N GLU A 79 5.94 -7.91 -8.07
CA GLU A 79 7.32 -7.89 -8.59
C GLU A 79 7.39 -7.54 -10.10
N PRO A 80 6.53 -8.08 -10.98
CA PRO A 80 6.50 -7.66 -12.39
C PRO A 80 6.17 -6.17 -12.60
N TYR A 81 5.52 -5.52 -11.64
CA TYR A 81 5.11 -4.11 -11.69
C TYR A 81 6.08 -3.17 -10.95
N LYS A 82 7.09 -3.73 -10.29
CA LYS A 82 8.11 -2.98 -9.55
C LYS A 82 8.81 -1.92 -10.41
N PRO A 83 9.17 -2.17 -11.68
CA PRO A 83 9.73 -1.12 -12.53
C PRO A 83 8.79 0.08 -12.73
N GLN A 84 7.50 -0.17 -12.94
CA GLN A 84 6.48 0.88 -13.10
C GLN A 84 6.28 1.64 -11.79
N LEU A 85 6.27 0.94 -10.65
CA LEU A 85 6.24 1.56 -9.34
C LEU A 85 7.46 2.45 -9.10
N ILE A 86 8.67 1.97 -9.41
CA ILE A 86 9.90 2.75 -9.29
C ILE A 86 9.86 3.98 -10.18
N ASN A 87 9.45 3.84 -11.44
CA ASN A 87 9.33 4.99 -12.34
C ASN A 87 8.29 5.99 -11.84
N SER A 88 7.19 5.51 -11.28
CA SER A 88 6.14 6.35 -10.73
C SER A 88 6.57 7.12 -9.48
N LEU A 89 7.57 6.64 -8.73
CA LEU A 89 8.11 7.38 -7.58
C LEU A 89 8.68 8.74 -8.00
N ALA A 90 9.23 8.84 -9.21
CA ALA A 90 9.72 10.10 -9.76
C ALA A 90 8.60 10.96 -10.37
N LEU A 91 7.58 10.33 -10.96
CA LEU A 91 6.53 11.02 -11.73
C LEU A 91 5.32 11.45 -10.88
N HIS A 92 5.07 10.78 -9.76
CA HIS A 92 3.88 10.95 -8.92
C HIS A 92 4.27 11.20 -7.45
N ASP A 93 5.21 12.13 -7.23
CA ASP A 93 5.81 12.38 -5.92
C ASP A 93 4.77 12.70 -4.83
N SER A 94 3.74 13.50 -5.15
CA SER A 94 2.68 13.86 -4.20
C SER A 94 1.90 12.64 -3.70
N PHE A 95 1.56 11.69 -4.58
CA PHE A 95 0.88 10.47 -4.21
C PHE A 95 1.75 9.62 -3.27
N TRP A 96 3.02 9.42 -3.63
CA TRP A 96 3.91 8.59 -2.83
C TRP A 96 4.34 9.23 -1.52
N ASN A 97 4.41 10.57 -1.44
CA ASN A 97 4.54 11.30 -0.18
C ASN A 97 3.33 11.03 0.72
N GLN A 98 2.10 11.12 0.17
CA GLN A 98 0.90 10.82 0.95
C GLN A 98 0.86 9.37 1.44
N VAL A 99 1.26 8.41 0.61
CA VAL A 99 1.39 7.00 1.01
C VAL A 99 2.36 6.88 2.18
N PHE A 100 3.57 7.44 2.05
CA PHE A 100 4.58 7.39 3.11
C PHE A 100 4.10 8.05 4.42
N GLU A 101 3.51 9.25 4.33
CA GLU A 101 2.94 9.94 5.49
C GLU A 101 1.86 9.09 6.17
N ASN A 102 0.97 8.48 5.40
CA ASN A 102 -0.05 7.60 5.97
C ASN A 102 0.57 6.40 6.70
N LEU A 103 1.63 5.80 6.15
CA LEU A 103 2.33 4.68 6.80
C LEU A 103 2.98 5.12 8.12
N VAL A 104 3.61 6.30 8.15
CA VAL A 104 4.19 6.89 9.36
C VAL A 104 3.10 7.15 10.40
N ILE A 105 2.00 7.81 10.02
CA ILE A 105 0.91 8.11 10.93
C ILE A 105 0.25 6.82 11.44
N ALA A 106 0.00 5.85 10.57
CA ALA A 106 -0.56 4.56 10.96
C ALA A 106 0.33 3.85 11.99
N LYS A 107 1.65 3.82 11.78
CA LYS A 107 2.61 3.22 12.72
C LYS A 107 2.59 3.92 14.08
N THR A 108 2.50 5.25 14.13
CA THR A 108 2.41 5.99 15.41
C THR A 108 1.12 5.74 16.19
N ARG A 109 0.11 5.11 15.56
CA ARG A 109 -1.22 4.86 16.13
C ARG A 109 -1.53 3.36 16.28
N LEU A 110 -0.53 2.50 16.12
CA LEU A 110 -0.61 1.06 16.40
C LEU A 110 -0.52 0.76 17.88
#